data_AF-A0A356P8P6-F1
#
_entry.id   AF-A0A356P8P6-F1
#
_cell.length_a   1.000
_cell.length_b   1.000
_cell.length_c   1.000
_cell.angle_alpha   90.00
_cell.angle_beta   90.00
_cell.angle_gamma   90.00
#
_symmetry.space_group_name_H-M   'P 1'
#
loop_
_entity.id
_entity.type
_entity.pdbx_description
1 polymer ?
#
loop_
_entity_poly.entity_id
_entity_poly.type
_entity_poly.pdbx_seq_one_letter_code
_entity_poly.pdbx_strand_id
1 'polypeptide(L)'
;MAVRLSKGQKVDLTKSNPNLKEIIVGLGWASNSSASNSNFDLDASAFLIGANGKVKDENDLVFYNNPSGGQGSVKHSGDNKKGSGDGDDEQIRINLSAVPGYIERIAFTITINDAQMKRQSFGDIKNSYVRILNASTNELLLNYELGQEFSVETAIVAAELYRHAGEWKFNAIASGFQGGLGALCHNFGLEVEEDQNQNQNQNQNTTGVNSSSASNYGSSAAPYVQSNSPSQDRNSSQTYGNNTSQSFGQNNTPSYSHSPDQGMVCPNCHSTQVTAGKKGFGLGKALVGGFMLPPFGILAGFIGSKNIEFVCLSCRTRWSAASNTNTAEWLKKQTDTARNVVSKYMGKDLTEALVAGSALVAMADGIIDPSERQKLIDYFRTSQEMKGININEVDSRFNYFVQRIQSDQMMGKAEALRAIGKVANKPDAARLVIRLCCAIGFADGEFAPVEKKIVEEICREVHLDPKEFIS
;
A
#
# COMPACT_ATOMS: atom_id res chain seq x y z
N MET A 1 27.09 -20.19 22.05
CA MET A 1 27.95 -19.45 21.11
C MET A 1 27.31 -19.61 19.74
N ALA A 2 26.88 -18.52 19.09
CA ALA A 2 26.09 -18.60 17.86
C ALA A 2 26.91 -19.21 16.70
N VAL A 3 26.25 -20.04 15.89
CA VAL A 3 26.89 -20.63 14.70
C VAL A 3 26.94 -19.58 13.60
N ARG A 4 28.14 -19.24 13.12
CA ARG A 4 28.33 -18.42 11.91
C ARG A 4 28.30 -19.31 10.68
N LEU A 5 27.55 -18.91 9.66
CA LEU A 5 27.33 -19.70 8.45
C LEU A 5 27.98 -19.06 7.22
N SER A 6 28.28 -19.91 6.23
CA SER A 6 28.66 -19.50 4.87
C SER A 6 27.60 -19.92 3.86
N LYS A 7 27.61 -19.30 2.68
CA LYS A 7 26.69 -19.62 1.57
C LYS A 7 26.66 -21.12 1.26
N GLY A 8 25.46 -21.68 1.14
CA GLY A 8 25.21 -23.10 0.89
C GLY A 8 25.24 -24.00 2.13
N GLN A 9 25.63 -23.48 3.30
CA GLN A 9 25.71 -24.29 4.52
C GLN A 9 24.32 -24.62 5.08
N LYS A 10 24.15 -25.88 5.48
CA LYS A 10 22.91 -26.41 6.09
C LYS A 10 23.16 -26.81 7.53
N VAL A 11 22.27 -26.43 8.44
CA VAL A 11 22.39 -26.72 9.87
C VAL A 11 21.06 -27.21 10.44
N ASP A 12 21.11 -28.21 11.32
CA ASP A 12 19.93 -28.67 12.05
C ASP A 12 19.52 -27.64 13.11
N LEU A 13 18.27 -27.18 13.06
CA LEU A 13 17.76 -26.19 13.98
C LEU A 13 17.11 -26.84 15.20
N THR A 14 16.14 -27.73 15.01
CA THR A 14 15.40 -28.37 16.12
C THR A 14 16.14 -29.57 16.72
N LYS A 15 16.89 -30.34 15.92
CA LYS A 15 17.70 -31.46 16.45
C LYS A 15 18.77 -30.98 17.43
N SER A 16 19.41 -29.85 17.13
CA SER A 16 20.40 -29.21 18.02
C SER A 16 19.74 -28.50 19.20
N ASN A 17 18.43 -28.20 19.13
CA ASN A 17 17.67 -27.44 20.12
C ASN A 17 16.29 -28.10 20.39
N PRO A 18 16.23 -29.21 21.16
CA PRO A 18 15.01 -30.03 21.28
C PRO A 18 13.77 -29.33 21.84
N ASN A 19 13.95 -28.24 22.60
CA ASN A 19 12.86 -27.47 23.20
C ASN A 19 12.44 -26.24 22.37
N LEU A 20 12.99 -26.08 21.16
CA LEU A 20 12.75 -24.90 20.32
C LEU A 20 11.36 -24.97 19.67
N LYS A 21 10.42 -24.22 20.23
CA LYS A 21 9.04 -24.13 19.70
C LYS A 21 8.83 -22.92 18.80
N GLU A 22 9.49 -21.81 19.12
CA GLU A 22 9.29 -20.55 18.46
C GLU A 22 10.64 -19.85 18.23
N ILE A 23 10.79 -19.25 17.05
CA ILE A 23 11.98 -18.53 16.63
C ILE A 23 11.63 -17.13 16.16
N ILE A 24 12.63 -16.27 16.16
CA ILE A 24 12.59 -14.96 15.49
C ILE A 24 13.67 -14.99 14.42
N VAL A 25 13.27 -14.72 13.19
CA VAL A 25 14.15 -14.51 12.04
C VAL A 25 14.38 -13.02 11.96
N GLY A 26 15.60 -12.58 12.27
CA GLY A 26 16.01 -11.19 12.16
C GLY A 26 16.72 -10.95 10.84
N LEU A 27 16.30 -9.93 10.10
CA LEU A 27 16.94 -9.45 8.89
C LEU A 27 17.45 -8.03 9.15
N GLY A 28 18.69 -7.76 8.77
CA GLY A 28 19.27 -6.43 8.92
C GLY A 28 20.16 -6.08 7.73
N TRP A 29 20.30 -4.78 7.46
CA TRP A 29 21.08 -4.22 6.37
C TRP A 29 21.54 -2.79 6.70
N ALA A 30 22.50 -2.29 5.94
CA ALA A 30 22.95 -0.91 6.03
C ALA A 30 23.12 -0.33 4.63
N SER A 31 22.61 0.87 4.40
CA SER A 31 22.86 1.59 3.15
C SER A 31 24.27 2.17 3.13
N ASN A 32 24.90 2.22 1.96
CA ASN A 32 26.17 2.90 1.80
C ASN A 32 25.94 4.43 1.84
N SER A 33 26.16 5.05 2.99
CA SER A 33 25.94 6.50 3.23
C SER A 33 26.77 7.43 2.32
N SER A 34 27.71 6.88 1.54
CA SER A 34 28.59 7.64 0.64
C SER A 34 28.13 7.67 -0.82
N ALA A 35 27.12 6.90 -1.22
CA ALA A 35 26.77 6.68 -2.63
C ALA A 35 25.60 7.52 -3.16
N SER A 36 24.63 7.92 -2.34
CA SER A 36 23.49 8.73 -2.80
C SER A 36 22.65 9.27 -1.63
N ASN A 37 22.04 10.46 -1.80
CA ASN A 37 20.99 11.00 -0.94
C ASN A 37 19.65 10.20 -1.04
N SER A 38 19.68 8.94 -1.50
CA SER A 38 18.48 8.13 -1.69
C SER A 38 18.25 7.22 -0.48
N ASN A 39 17.10 7.35 0.16
CA ASN A 39 16.65 6.37 1.14
C ASN A 39 16.48 5.02 0.45
N PHE A 40 17.10 3.98 1.00
CA PHE A 40 16.89 2.60 0.59
C PHE A 40 15.76 2.04 1.45
N ASP A 41 14.71 1.63 0.78
CA ASP A 41 13.53 1.00 1.37
C ASP A 41 13.60 -0.49 1.04
N LEU A 42 13.93 -1.31 2.03
CA LEU A 42 14.10 -2.75 1.87
C LEU A 42 13.02 -3.45 2.68
N ASP A 43 12.38 -4.43 2.06
CA ASP A 43 11.33 -5.22 2.69
C ASP A 43 11.80 -6.66 2.89
N ALA A 44 11.54 -7.22 4.08
CA ALA A 44 11.61 -8.65 4.28
C ALA A 44 10.27 -9.33 3.94
N SER A 45 10.35 -10.55 3.43
CA SER A 45 9.18 -11.38 3.18
C SER A 45 9.48 -12.85 3.42
N ALA A 46 8.45 -13.65 3.65
CA ALA A 46 8.53 -15.09 3.79
C ALA A 46 7.54 -15.81 2.85
N PHE A 47 8.05 -16.69 2.00
CA PHE A 47 7.25 -17.57 1.14
C PHE A 47 7.10 -18.94 1.80
N LEU A 48 5.86 -19.35 2.07
CA LEU A 48 5.49 -20.61 2.72
C LEU A 48 5.19 -21.65 1.63
N ILE A 49 6.15 -22.54 1.41
CA ILE A 49 6.25 -23.36 0.21
C ILE A 49 5.84 -24.80 0.52
N GLY A 50 4.99 -25.36 -0.34
CA GLY A 50 4.59 -26.76 -0.27
C GLY A 50 5.57 -27.71 -0.95
N ALA A 51 5.22 -29.01 -0.93
CA ALA A 51 6.06 -30.08 -1.48
C ALA A 51 6.38 -29.95 -2.98
N ASN A 52 5.54 -29.25 -3.75
CA ASN A 52 5.75 -28.97 -5.16
C ASN A 52 6.79 -27.84 -5.41
N GLY A 53 7.39 -27.30 -4.35
CA GLY A 53 8.35 -26.20 -4.43
C GLY A 53 7.71 -24.84 -4.72
N LYS A 54 6.37 -24.75 -4.69
CA LYS A 54 5.59 -23.53 -4.94
C LYS A 54 4.76 -23.16 -3.71
N VAL A 55 4.39 -21.89 -3.59
CA VAL A 55 3.35 -21.49 -2.63
C VAL A 55 1.99 -21.96 -3.12
N LYS A 56 1.06 -22.24 -2.20
CA LYS A 56 -0.27 -22.72 -2.57
C LYS A 56 -1.13 -21.59 -3.15
N ASP A 57 -1.12 -20.46 -2.46
CA ASP A 57 -1.83 -19.25 -2.81
C ASP A 57 -1.16 -18.04 -2.13
N GLU A 58 -1.65 -16.83 -2.43
CA GLU A 58 -1.13 -15.56 -1.90
C GLU A 58 -1.12 -15.45 -0.37
N ASN A 59 -1.92 -16.24 0.37
CA ASN A 59 -1.91 -16.20 1.84
C ASN A 59 -0.63 -16.81 2.44
N ASP A 60 0.06 -17.63 1.64
CA ASP A 60 1.34 -18.23 1.97
C ASP A 60 2.51 -17.31 1.60
N LEU A 61 2.25 -16.04 1.25
CA LEU A 61 3.25 -14.98 1.22
C LEU A 61 3.04 -14.04 2.43
N VAL A 62 4.02 -14.03 3.34
CA VAL A 62 4.01 -13.21 4.56
C VAL A 62 4.96 -12.04 4.41
N PHE A 63 4.47 -10.82 4.62
CA PHE A 63 5.22 -9.56 4.46
C PHE A 63 4.46 -8.44 5.20
N TYR A 64 4.94 -7.19 5.16
CA TYR A 64 4.33 -6.08 5.90
C TYR A 64 2.81 -5.92 5.70
N ASN A 65 2.31 -6.08 4.47
CA ASN A 65 0.87 -5.95 4.15
C ASN A 65 0.06 -7.26 4.37
N ASN A 66 0.73 -8.40 4.44
CA ASN A 66 0.14 -9.66 4.88
C ASN A 66 0.94 -10.25 6.05
N PRO A 67 0.83 -9.67 7.26
CA PRO A 67 1.79 -9.91 8.33
C PRO A 67 1.60 -11.26 9.02
N SER A 68 0.77 -12.16 8.49
CA SER A 68 0.48 -13.46 9.09
C SER A 68 0.16 -14.51 8.03
N GLY A 69 0.81 -15.67 8.12
CA GLY A 69 0.61 -16.82 7.22
C GLY A 69 0.72 -18.16 7.96
N GLY A 70 0.48 -19.26 7.23
CA GLY A 70 0.55 -20.61 7.81
C GLY A 70 -0.42 -20.79 8.99
N GLN A 71 -1.66 -20.31 8.85
CA GLN A 71 -2.66 -20.27 9.92
C GLN A 71 -2.22 -19.49 11.18
N GLY A 72 -1.37 -18.47 11.00
CA GLY A 72 -0.88 -17.63 12.10
C GLY A 72 0.37 -18.16 12.78
N SER A 73 0.99 -19.22 12.26
CA SER A 73 2.26 -19.74 12.74
C SER A 73 3.47 -18.89 12.31
N VAL A 74 3.36 -18.13 11.22
CA VAL A 74 4.41 -17.21 10.72
C VAL A 74 3.86 -15.79 10.79
N LYS A 75 4.56 -14.87 11.45
CA LYS A 75 4.13 -13.48 11.64
C LYS A 75 5.24 -12.47 11.38
N HIS A 76 4.94 -11.46 10.57
CA HIS A 76 5.81 -10.30 10.32
C HIS A 76 5.64 -9.27 11.45
N SER A 77 6.73 -8.69 11.96
CA SER A 77 6.67 -7.71 13.06
C SER A 77 6.33 -6.28 12.63
N GLY A 78 6.43 -5.97 11.34
CA GLY A 78 6.24 -4.62 10.77
C GLY A 78 7.39 -4.26 9.83
N ASP A 79 7.22 -3.19 9.05
CA ASP A 79 8.21 -2.68 8.08
C ASP A 79 9.03 -1.54 8.70
N ASN A 80 10.35 -1.56 8.47
CA ASN A 80 11.28 -0.49 8.84
C ASN A 80 11.88 0.20 7.60
N LYS A 81 11.07 1.08 6.99
CA LYS A 81 11.36 1.92 5.80
C LYS A 81 12.65 2.75 5.80
N LYS A 82 13.42 2.80 6.90
CA LYS A 82 14.64 3.64 7.00
C LYS A 82 15.93 2.86 7.23
N GLY A 83 15.88 1.57 7.56
CA GLY A 83 17.07 0.77 7.88
C GLY A 83 18.01 1.43 8.90
N SER A 84 17.47 2.26 9.80
CA SER A 84 18.23 3.18 10.65
C SER A 84 17.97 2.82 12.12
N GLY A 85 18.67 1.80 12.61
CA GLY A 85 18.64 1.37 14.00
C GLY A 85 19.74 0.36 14.31
N ASP A 86 20.16 0.27 15.57
CA ASP A 86 21.04 -0.82 16.02
C ASP A 86 20.23 -2.12 16.11
N GLY A 87 20.50 -3.10 15.25
CA GLY A 87 19.92 -4.45 15.33
C GLY A 87 19.23 -4.90 14.05
N ASP A 88 18.19 -5.73 14.21
CA ASP A 88 17.40 -6.22 13.08
C ASP A 88 16.46 -5.13 12.60
N ASP A 89 16.52 -4.83 11.31
CA ASP A 89 15.60 -3.88 10.69
C ASP A 89 14.19 -4.47 10.64
N GLU A 90 14.08 -5.75 10.30
CA GLU A 90 12.80 -6.46 10.26
C GLU A 90 12.88 -7.85 10.89
N GLN A 91 11.75 -8.31 11.45
CA GLN A 91 11.67 -9.60 12.11
C GLN A 91 10.45 -10.42 11.67
N ILE A 92 10.67 -11.71 11.51
CA ILE A 92 9.60 -12.69 11.25
C ILE A 92 9.61 -13.73 12.37
N ARG A 93 8.53 -13.75 13.15
CA ARG A 93 8.33 -14.68 14.27
C ARG A 93 7.62 -15.94 13.78
N ILE A 94 8.15 -17.11 14.12
CA ILE A 94 7.64 -18.40 13.64
C ILE A 94 7.45 -19.37 14.79
N ASN A 95 6.22 -19.86 14.97
CA ASN A 95 5.91 -21.01 15.81
C ASN A 95 6.05 -22.31 14.99
N LEU A 96 7.23 -22.93 15.08
CA LEU A 96 7.63 -24.13 14.33
C LEU A 96 6.67 -25.32 14.53
N SER A 97 6.07 -25.43 15.72
CA SER A 97 5.13 -26.50 16.07
C SER A 97 3.74 -26.29 15.49
N ALA A 98 3.35 -25.04 15.24
CA ALA A 98 2.06 -24.68 14.67
C ALA A 98 2.08 -24.55 13.14
N VAL A 99 3.25 -24.64 12.49
CA VAL A 99 3.34 -24.57 11.03
C VAL A 99 2.58 -25.76 10.41
N PRO A 100 1.55 -25.51 9.57
CA PRO A 100 0.78 -26.55 8.91
C PRO A 100 1.63 -27.59 8.17
N GLY A 101 1.21 -28.85 8.21
CA GLY A 101 1.98 -29.96 7.63
C GLY A 101 2.15 -29.91 6.11
N TYR A 102 1.34 -29.12 5.39
CA TYR A 102 1.52 -28.93 3.94
C TYR A 102 2.69 -28.01 3.59
N ILE A 103 3.20 -27.22 4.55
CA ILE A 103 4.34 -26.33 4.38
C ILE A 103 5.60 -27.11 4.73
N GLU A 104 6.40 -27.37 3.70
CA GLU A 104 7.66 -28.10 3.83
C GLU A 104 8.86 -27.16 3.91
N ARG A 105 8.70 -25.91 3.43
CA ARG A 105 9.78 -24.93 3.36
C ARG A 105 9.27 -23.51 3.55
N ILE A 106 10.09 -22.66 4.17
CA ILE A 106 9.84 -21.24 4.36
C ILE A 106 11.06 -20.50 3.84
N ALA A 107 10.94 -19.76 2.74
CA ALA A 107 12.02 -18.97 2.16
C ALA A 107 11.93 -17.53 2.63
N PHE A 108 13.02 -16.99 3.17
CA PHE A 108 13.12 -15.58 3.57
C PHE A 108 13.79 -14.78 2.48
N THR A 109 13.14 -13.70 2.09
CA THR A 109 13.58 -12.85 0.99
C THR A 109 13.73 -11.41 1.45
N ILE A 110 14.61 -10.67 0.79
CA ILE A 110 14.78 -9.23 0.95
C ILE A 110 14.62 -8.59 -0.43
N THR A 111 13.81 -7.55 -0.54
CA THR A 111 13.59 -6.82 -1.81
C THR A 111 13.80 -5.33 -1.60
N ILE A 112 14.31 -4.65 -2.64
CA ILE A 112 14.36 -3.18 -2.64
C ILE A 112 13.07 -2.66 -3.26
N ASN A 113 12.34 -1.83 -2.53
CA ASN A 113 11.08 -1.25 -2.98
C ASN A 113 11.33 -0.19 -4.08
N ASP A 114 10.59 -0.30 -5.19
CA ASP A 114 10.76 0.51 -6.41
C ASP A 114 12.18 0.56 -6.98
N ALA A 115 12.96 -0.51 -6.79
CA ALA A 115 14.38 -0.55 -7.17
C ALA A 115 14.64 -0.08 -8.61
N GLN A 116 13.79 -0.46 -9.56
CA GLN A 116 13.93 -0.04 -10.96
C GLN A 116 13.70 1.46 -11.16
N MET A 117 12.64 2.02 -10.56
CA MET A 117 12.33 3.45 -10.66
C MET A 117 13.37 4.31 -9.93
N LYS A 118 13.81 3.86 -8.75
CA LYS A 118 14.85 4.52 -7.95
C LYS A 118 16.26 4.26 -8.46
N ARG A 119 16.43 3.35 -9.44
CA ARG A 119 17.73 2.87 -9.97
C ARG A 119 18.65 2.37 -8.86
N GLN A 120 18.08 1.64 -7.91
CA GLN A 120 18.75 1.06 -6.76
C GLN A 120 19.02 -0.44 -6.97
N SER A 121 20.06 -0.95 -6.34
CA SER A 121 20.41 -2.37 -6.34
C SER A 121 21.06 -2.79 -5.02
N PHE A 122 21.14 -4.09 -4.79
CA PHE A 122 21.84 -4.63 -3.61
C PHE A 122 23.37 -4.41 -3.65
N GLY A 123 23.93 -3.90 -4.75
CA GLY A 123 25.34 -3.48 -4.80
C GLY A 123 25.66 -2.28 -3.90
N ASP A 124 24.66 -1.47 -3.56
CA ASP A 124 24.80 -0.33 -2.66
C ASP A 124 24.43 -0.65 -1.21
N ILE A 125 24.05 -1.90 -0.93
CA ILE A 125 23.68 -2.39 0.40
C ILE A 125 24.86 -3.15 1.01
N LYS A 126 25.16 -2.82 2.27
CA LYS A 126 26.24 -3.43 3.06
C LYS A 126 25.69 -4.03 4.34
N ASN A 127 26.51 -4.86 4.98
CA ASN A 127 26.22 -5.48 6.26
C ASN A 127 24.85 -6.21 6.30
N SER A 128 24.40 -6.73 5.16
CA SER A 128 23.15 -7.48 5.08
C SER A 128 23.33 -8.86 5.72
N TYR A 129 22.46 -9.21 6.65
CA TYR A 129 22.50 -10.50 7.35
C TYR A 129 21.10 -11.06 7.60
N VAL A 130 21.05 -12.37 7.84
CA VAL A 130 19.91 -13.09 8.43
C VAL A 130 20.38 -13.83 9.67
N ARG A 131 19.65 -13.69 10.77
CA ARG A 131 19.92 -14.39 12.02
C ARG A 131 18.67 -15.07 12.57
N ILE A 132 18.88 -16.12 13.37
CA ILE A 132 17.79 -16.81 14.07
C ILE A 132 18.03 -16.71 15.57
N LEU A 133 17.01 -16.22 16.27
CA LEU A 133 16.95 -16.15 17.72
C LEU A 133 15.92 -17.15 18.25
N ASN A 134 16.16 -17.70 19.43
CA ASN A 134 15.14 -18.40 20.19
C ASN A 134 14.16 -17.37 20.76
N ALA A 135 12.87 -17.47 20.41
CA ALA A 135 11.88 -16.46 20.77
C ALA A 135 11.57 -16.36 22.27
N SER A 136 11.88 -17.42 23.04
CA SER A 136 11.61 -17.49 24.48
C SER A 136 12.78 -16.98 25.32
N THR A 137 14.02 -17.23 24.89
CA THR A 137 15.23 -16.88 25.65
C THR A 137 15.98 -15.69 25.05
N ASN A 138 15.61 -15.26 23.84
CA ASN A 138 16.32 -14.29 23.02
C ASN A 138 17.78 -14.69 22.72
N GLU A 139 18.09 -16.00 22.79
CA GLU A 139 19.41 -16.53 22.50
C GLU A 139 19.65 -16.58 20.98
N LEU A 140 20.79 -16.07 20.53
CA LEU A 140 21.24 -16.14 19.14
C LEU A 140 21.69 -17.56 18.79
N LEU A 141 20.92 -18.23 17.94
CA LEU A 141 21.19 -19.60 17.50
C LEU A 141 22.16 -19.64 16.31
N LEU A 142 21.90 -18.81 15.30
CA LEU A 142 22.74 -18.70 14.11
C LEU A 142 22.74 -17.30 13.52
N ASN A 143 23.83 -16.97 12.82
CA ASN A 143 24.00 -15.73 12.08
C ASN A 143 24.63 -16.02 10.71
N TYR A 144 24.01 -15.51 9.65
CA TYR A 144 24.46 -15.63 8.28
C TYR A 144 24.59 -14.26 7.63
N GLU A 145 25.80 -13.90 7.22
CA GLU A 145 26.08 -12.67 6.48
C GLU A 145 25.94 -12.97 4.98
N LEU A 146 25.13 -12.18 4.26
CA LEU A 146 24.77 -12.47 2.86
C LEU A 146 25.93 -12.21 1.87
N GLY A 147 26.96 -11.45 2.28
CA GLY A 147 28.08 -11.03 1.44
C GLY A 147 27.76 -9.82 0.55
N GLN A 148 28.73 -9.41 -0.28
CA GLN A 148 28.64 -8.25 -1.19
C GLN A 148 28.69 -8.66 -2.68
N GLU A 149 28.20 -9.86 -3.01
CA GLU A 149 28.29 -10.41 -4.38
C GLU A 149 27.15 -9.92 -5.29
N PHE A 150 26.24 -9.11 -4.78
CA PHE A 150 25.11 -8.56 -5.54
C PHE A 150 25.54 -7.24 -6.17
N SER A 151 25.35 -7.08 -7.47
CA SER A 151 25.75 -5.87 -8.21
C SER A 151 24.58 -5.23 -8.93
N VAL A 152 23.63 -6.02 -9.42
CA VAL A 152 22.49 -5.55 -10.25
C VAL A 152 21.16 -6.08 -9.74
N GLU A 153 21.19 -6.97 -8.76
CA GLU A 153 20.03 -7.64 -8.21
C GLU A 153 19.21 -6.67 -7.35
N THR A 154 17.90 -6.84 -7.42
CA THR A 154 16.91 -6.01 -6.71
C THR A 154 16.09 -6.82 -5.72
N ALA A 155 16.32 -8.14 -5.66
CA ALA A 155 15.70 -9.09 -4.76
C ALA A 155 16.70 -10.19 -4.39
N ILE A 156 16.64 -10.72 -3.18
CA ILE A 156 17.49 -11.82 -2.70
C ILE A 156 16.64 -12.84 -1.96
N VAL A 157 16.84 -14.13 -2.25
CA VAL A 157 16.47 -15.23 -1.33
C VAL A 157 17.64 -15.43 -0.38
N ALA A 158 17.49 -14.94 0.85
CA ALA A 158 18.56 -14.88 1.83
C ALA A 158 18.83 -16.25 2.45
N ALA A 159 17.77 -16.91 2.92
CA ALA A 159 17.84 -18.21 3.57
C ALA A 159 16.52 -18.97 3.49
N GLU A 160 16.56 -20.26 3.78
CA GLU A 160 15.37 -21.11 3.88
C GLU A 160 15.37 -21.90 5.20
N LEU A 161 14.19 -22.08 5.78
CA LEU A 161 13.90 -23.19 6.68
C LEU A 161 13.20 -24.28 5.91
N TYR A 162 13.58 -25.53 6.14
CA TYR A 162 12.92 -26.67 5.51
C TYR A 162 12.80 -27.84 6.47
N ARG A 163 11.73 -28.63 6.29
CA ARG A 163 11.51 -29.87 7.04
C ARG A 163 12.33 -30.99 6.41
N HIS A 164 12.99 -31.77 7.25
CA HIS A 164 13.70 -32.97 6.82
C HIS A 164 13.64 -34.02 7.94
N ALA A 165 13.04 -35.17 7.65
CA ALA A 165 12.84 -36.25 8.62
C ALA A 165 12.17 -35.80 9.93
N GLY A 166 11.17 -34.92 9.83
CA GLY A 166 10.41 -34.40 10.99
C GLY A 166 11.05 -33.21 11.70
N GLU A 167 12.30 -32.88 11.39
CA GLU A 167 13.05 -31.79 12.00
C GLU A 167 13.10 -30.55 11.08
N TRP A 168 13.21 -29.36 11.67
CA TRP A 168 13.48 -28.13 10.94
C TRP A 168 14.99 -27.93 10.78
N LYS A 169 15.40 -27.57 9.56
CA LYS A 169 16.78 -27.28 9.17
C LYS A 169 16.86 -25.90 8.54
N PHE A 170 17.97 -25.23 8.74
CA PHE A 170 18.30 -23.95 8.11
C PHE A 170 19.24 -24.17 6.91
N ASN A 171 19.03 -23.42 5.84
CA ASN A 171 19.83 -23.42 4.62
C ASN A 171 20.23 -21.97 4.28
N ALA A 172 21.53 -21.66 4.27
CA ALA A 172 22.05 -20.37 3.85
C ALA A 172 22.13 -20.31 2.32
N ILE A 173 21.42 -19.39 1.66
CA ILE A 173 21.27 -19.40 0.19
C ILE A 173 21.97 -18.23 -0.48
N ALA A 174 21.60 -17.00 -0.13
CA ALA A 174 22.09 -15.77 -0.80
C ALA A 174 22.02 -15.86 -2.34
N SER A 175 20.82 -16.10 -2.87
CA SER A 175 20.56 -16.11 -4.32
C SER A 175 19.89 -14.81 -4.72
N GLY A 176 20.53 -14.04 -5.60
CA GLY A 176 20.00 -12.79 -6.10
C GLY A 176 19.08 -12.96 -7.31
N PHE A 177 18.17 -12.01 -7.48
CA PHE A 177 17.15 -11.96 -8.53
C PHE A 177 17.05 -10.53 -9.09
N GLN A 178 16.85 -10.44 -10.40
CA GLN A 178 16.50 -9.19 -11.08
C GLN A 178 14.99 -9.18 -11.32
N GLY A 179 14.33 -8.04 -11.07
CA GLY A 179 12.87 -7.89 -11.21
C GLY A 179 12.10 -7.82 -9.89
N GLY A 180 12.80 -7.68 -8.76
CA GLY A 180 12.20 -7.37 -7.47
C GLY A 180 11.27 -8.46 -6.94
N LEU A 181 10.25 -8.06 -6.19
CA LEU A 181 9.26 -8.97 -5.61
C LEU A 181 8.49 -9.75 -6.68
N GLY A 182 8.20 -9.14 -7.84
CA GLY A 182 7.51 -9.81 -8.96
C GLY A 182 8.25 -11.06 -9.45
N ALA A 183 9.58 -10.96 -9.62
CA ALA A 183 10.41 -12.10 -10.01
C ALA A 183 10.39 -13.23 -8.96
N LEU A 184 10.41 -12.89 -7.67
CA LEU A 184 10.29 -13.86 -6.58
C LEU A 184 8.92 -14.54 -6.58
N CYS A 185 7.85 -13.77 -6.76
CA CYS A 185 6.49 -14.29 -6.88
C CYS A 185 6.38 -15.33 -8.00
N HIS A 186 6.87 -15.03 -9.21
CA HIS A 186 6.89 -16.00 -10.30
C HIS A 186 7.75 -17.22 -10.00
N ASN A 187 8.93 -17.02 -9.40
CA ASN A 187 9.81 -18.12 -8.99
C ASN A 187 9.09 -19.08 -8.02
N PHE A 188 8.28 -18.56 -7.10
CA PHE A 188 7.50 -19.36 -6.15
C PHE A 188 6.08 -19.73 -6.62
N GLY A 189 5.71 -19.39 -7.86
CA GLY A 189 4.48 -19.86 -8.50
C GLY A 189 3.24 -18.99 -8.28
N LEU A 190 3.43 -17.73 -7.88
CA LEU A 190 2.39 -16.72 -7.88
C LEU A 190 2.32 -16.02 -9.24
N GLU A 191 1.10 -15.73 -9.68
CA GLU A 191 0.85 -14.83 -10.81
C GLU A 191 0.83 -13.39 -10.29
N VAL A 192 1.58 -12.52 -10.97
CA VAL A 192 1.59 -11.08 -10.73
C VAL A 192 1.22 -10.43 -12.06
N GLU A 193 0.27 -9.50 -12.06
CA GLU A 193 -0.01 -8.71 -13.25
C GLU A 193 1.12 -7.69 -13.43
N GLU A 194 1.89 -7.83 -14.51
CA GLU A 194 2.90 -6.86 -14.90
C GLU A 194 2.23 -5.65 -15.57
N ASP A 195 2.48 -4.44 -15.07
CA ASP A 195 2.07 -3.22 -15.77
C ASP A 195 2.87 -3.09 -17.08
N GLN A 196 2.22 -3.37 -18.20
CA GLN A 196 2.77 -3.26 -19.55
C GLN A 196 2.98 -1.79 -19.94
N ASN A 197 4.02 -1.16 -19.42
CA ASN A 197 4.39 0.20 -19.80
C ASN A 197 5.86 0.33 -20.22
N GLN A 198 6.44 -0.68 -20.88
CA GLN A 198 7.80 -0.59 -21.41
C GLN A 198 7.97 -1.39 -22.71
N ASN A 199 7.57 -0.80 -23.85
CA ASN A 199 8.18 -1.07 -25.17
C ASN A 199 7.68 -0.08 -26.25
N GLN A 200 7.91 1.21 -26.03
CA GLN A 200 7.98 2.19 -27.13
C GLN A 200 9.06 3.22 -26.80
N ASN A 201 10.34 2.84 -26.93
CA ASN A 201 11.43 3.79 -27.18
C ASN A 201 12.73 3.07 -27.57
N GLN A 202 12.66 2.21 -28.58
CA GLN A 202 13.83 1.85 -29.39
C GLN A 202 13.38 1.67 -30.85
N ASN A 203 13.14 2.79 -31.53
CA ASN A 203 13.50 2.99 -32.93
C ASN A 203 12.95 4.33 -33.41
N GLN A 204 13.81 5.35 -33.38
CA GLN A 204 14.07 6.22 -34.53
C GLN A 204 15.11 7.25 -34.10
N ASN A 205 16.37 6.97 -34.45
CA ASN A 205 17.39 7.99 -34.51
C ASN A 205 18.08 7.83 -35.87
N THR A 206 17.67 8.63 -36.85
CA THR A 206 18.50 9.05 -37.99
C THR A 206 17.84 10.25 -38.65
N THR A 207 18.37 11.46 -38.41
CA THR A 207 18.85 12.43 -39.43
C THR A 207 19.10 13.82 -38.83
N GLY A 208 20.30 14.38 -39.07
CA GLY A 208 20.50 15.81 -39.41
C GLY A 208 20.76 16.85 -38.31
N VAL A 209 22.04 17.09 -37.98
CA VAL A 209 22.84 18.36 -38.13
C VAL A 209 22.01 19.68 -38.11
N ASN A 210 22.24 20.74 -37.32
CA ASN A 210 23.48 21.49 -37.04
C ASN A 210 23.33 22.61 -35.96
N SER A 211 24.48 22.98 -35.38
CA SER A 211 24.98 24.33 -34.99
C SER A 211 24.45 25.18 -33.80
N SER A 212 25.44 25.57 -32.96
CA SER A 212 25.63 26.84 -32.18
C SER A 212 24.68 27.13 -31.01
N SER A 213 25.08 27.66 -29.84
CA SER A 213 26.25 28.46 -29.42
C SER A 213 26.31 28.53 -27.88
N ALA A 214 27.51 28.77 -27.36
CA ALA A 214 27.84 28.90 -25.93
C ALA A 214 27.40 30.23 -25.30
N SER A 215 27.21 30.23 -23.97
CA SER A 215 27.66 31.20 -22.92
C SER A 215 26.64 31.20 -21.76
N ASN A 216 26.92 30.82 -20.50
CA ASN A 216 27.88 31.27 -19.47
C ASN A 216 27.29 32.34 -18.51
N TYR A 217 27.56 32.13 -17.21
CA TYR A 217 27.29 32.97 -16.01
C TYR A 217 25.81 33.21 -15.61
N GLY A 218 25.45 33.32 -14.32
CA GLY A 218 26.25 33.43 -13.11
C GLY A 218 25.36 33.56 -11.87
N SER A 219 25.99 33.30 -10.73
CA SER A 219 25.48 33.32 -9.36
C SER A 219 25.11 34.72 -8.84
N SER A 220 24.17 34.81 -7.90
CA SER A 220 24.27 35.70 -6.73
C SER A 220 23.16 35.44 -5.69
N ALA A 221 23.58 35.01 -4.50
CA ALA A 221 22.92 35.27 -3.20
C ALA A 221 23.04 36.78 -2.86
N ALA A 222 22.37 37.44 -1.92
CA ALA A 222 21.78 37.16 -0.60
C ALA A 222 20.97 38.45 -0.19
N PRO A 223 20.81 38.89 1.09
CA PRO A 223 20.32 38.30 2.35
C PRO A 223 19.21 39.16 3.05
N TYR A 224 18.80 38.76 4.28
CA TYR A 224 18.15 39.54 5.38
C TYR A 224 16.62 39.83 5.23
N VAL A 225 15.74 39.91 6.25
CA VAL A 225 15.77 40.13 7.72
C VAL A 225 14.58 39.39 8.40
N GLN A 226 14.84 39.02 9.65
CA GLN A 226 14.03 38.49 10.75
C GLN A 226 13.11 39.53 11.42
N SER A 227 11.86 39.20 11.80
CA SER A 227 11.22 39.83 12.98
C SER A 227 9.95 39.12 13.49
N ASN A 228 10.10 38.56 14.69
CA ASN A 228 9.24 38.62 15.89
C ASN A 228 7.70 38.48 15.85
N SER A 229 7.26 37.51 16.66
CA SER A 229 5.95 37.36 17.32
C SER A 229 5.59 38.55 18.22
N PRO A 230 4.32 38.63 18.67
CA PRO A 230 4.04 38.17 20.03
C PRO A 230 2.73 37.40 20.23
N SER A 231 2.79 36.57 21.27
CA SER A 231 1.78 35.77 21.95
C SER A 231 0.70 36.59 22.68
N GLN A 232 -0.53 36.06 22.74
CA GLN A 232 -1.43 36.27 23.88
C GLN A 232 -2.30 35.03 24.16
N ASP A 233 -2.26 34.63 25.42
CA ASP A 233 -3.11 33.64 26.09
C ASP A 233 -4.61 33.98 26.03
N ARG A 234 -5.46 32.95 26.10
CA ARG A 234 -6.52 32.90 27.12
C ARG A 234 -7.11 31.50 27.32
N ASN A 235 -7.20 31.21 28.60
CA ASN A 235 -7.71 30.04 29.30
C ASN A 235 -9.24 30.13 29.47
N SER A 236 -9.98 29.02 29.34
CA SER A 236 -11.18 28.75 30.15
C SER A 236 -11.73 27.34 29.94
N SER A 237 -11.60 26.54 30.99
CA SER A 237 -12.28 25.29 31.33
C SER A 237 -13.79 25.42 31.59
N GLN A 238 -14.53 24.32 31.44
CA GLN A 238 -15.64 23.78 32.30
C GLN A 238 -16.62 22.93 31.43
N THR A 239 -17.50 22.06 31.92
CA THR A 239 -17.43 20.84 32.75
C THR A 239 -18.76 20.07 32.51
N TYR A 240 -18.77 18.76 32.79
CA TYR A 240 -19.90 17.88 33.20
C TYR A 240 -21.08 17.57 32.27
N GLY A 241 -21.40 16.26 32.21
CA GLY A 241 -22.72 15.74 31.81
C GLY A 241 -22.75 14.22 31.62
N ASN A 242 -22.76 13.47 32.72
CA ASN A 242 -22.88 12.00 32.78
C ASN A 242 -24.37 11.61 32.93
N ASN A 243 -24.86 10.56 32.26
CA ASN A 243 -25.96 9.73 32.79
C ASN A 243 -26.16 8.37 32.05
N THR A 244 -25.84 7.31 32.81
CA THR A 244 -26.50 5.98 32.95
C THR A 244 -28.04 6.01 32.85
N SER A 245 -28.86 4.98 32.56
CA SER A 245 -28.73 3.49 32.47
C SER A 245 -30.11 2.84 32.13
N GLN A 246 -30.14 1.51 31.90
CA GLN A 246 -31.25 0.50 32.01
C GLN A 246 -32.14 0.24 30.76
N SER A 247 -32.09 -0.94 30.10
CA SER A 247 -32.57 -2.32 30.42
C SER A 247 -34.07 -2.57 30.17
N PHE A 248 -34.41 -3.49 29.25
CA PHE A 248 -35.30 -4.67 29.42
C PHE A 248 -35.47 -5.41 28.08
N GLY A 249 -35.48 -6.74 28.10
CA GLY A 249 -35.40 -7.60 26.92
C GLY A 249 -36.73 -8.12 26.36
N GLN A 250 -36.67 -8.72 25.17
CA GLN A 250 -37.57 -9.79 24.73
C GLN A 250 -37.02 -10.51 23.48
N ASN A 251 -37.14 -11.84 23.50
CA ASN A 251 -36.82 -12.75 22.41
C ASN A 251 -37.68 -12.46 21.17
N ASN A 252 -37.05 -12.21 20.03
CA ASN A 252 -37.67 -12.38 18.72
C ASN A 252 -36.61 -12.83 17.71
N THR A 253 -36.84 -13.97 17.08
CA THR A 253 -36.10 -14.45 15.90
C THR A 253 -36.23 -13.43 14.76
N PRO A 254 -35.14 -12.84 14.23
CA PRO A 254 -35.25 -11.78 13.24
C PRO A 254 -35.28 -12.35 11.82
N SER A 255 -36.43 -12.23 11.17
CA SER A 255 -36.54 -12.13 9.72
C SER A 255 -36.04 -10.75 9.31
N TYR A 256 -34.83 -10.68 8.74
CA TYR A 256 -34.18 -9.42 8.37
C TYR A 256 -34.78 -8.84 7.09
N SER A 257 -35.73 -7.91 7.25
CA SER A 257 -36.09 -6.93 6.22
C SER A 257 -34.92 -5.95 6.04
N HIS A 258 -34.29 -5.99 4.88
CA HIS A 258 -33.14 -5.16 4.55
C HIS A 258 -33.59 -3.72 4.28
N SER A 259 -33.14 -2.78 5.13
CA SER A 259 -33.26 -1.34 4.84
C SER A 259 -32.18 -0.92 3.83
N PRO A 260 -32.47 0.03 2.93
CA PRO A 260 -31.61 0.37 1.79
C PRO A 260 -30.27 1.05 2.12
N ASP A 261 -29.99 1.34 3.41
CA ASP A 261 -28.80 2.04 3.93
C ASP A 261 -27.79 1.14 4.66
N GLN A 262 -28.05 -0.16 4.81
CA GLN A 262 -27.08 -1.05 5.43
C GLN A 262 -25.97 -1.41 4.42
N GLY A 263 -24.72 -1.16 4.82
CA GLY A 263 -23.51 -1.55 4.09
C GLY A 263 -23.38 -3.07 3.87
N MET A 264 -22.34 -3.50 3.17
CA MET A 264 -22.10 -4.92 2.91
C MET A 264 -21.83 -5.67 4.22
N VAL A 265 -22.46 -6.85 4.34
CA VAL A 265 -22.27 -7.77 5.45
C VAL A 265 -21.61 -9.05 4.98
N CYS A 266 -20.79 -9.64 5.83
CA CYS A 266 -20.17 -10.93 5.56
C CYS A 266 -21.23 -12.02 5.40
N PRO A 267 -21.17 -12.85 4.34
CA PRO A 267 -22.12 -13.93 4.12
C PRO A 267 -22.02 -15.08 5.14
N ASN A 268 -20.92 -15.15 5.91
CA ASN A 268 -20.69 -16.21 6.88
C ASN A 268 -20.99 -15.77 8.33
N CYS A 269 -20.52 -14.59 8.76
CA CYS A 269 -20.67 -14.14 10.15
C CYS A 269 -21.53 -12.88 10.33
N HIS A 270 -22.09 -12.34 9.26
CA HIS A 270 -22.91 -11.11 9.24
C HIS A 270 -22.21 -9.83 9.75
N SER A 271 -20.91 -9.89 10.02
CA SER A 271 -20.13 -8.70 10.37
C SER A 271 -20.13 -7.68 9.22
N THR A 272 -20.25 -6.41 9.56
CA THR A 272 -20.06 -5.26 8.66
C THR A 272 -18.59 -4.93 8.44
N GLN A 273 -17.67 -5.62 9.14
CA GLN A 273 -16.23 -5.46 9.00
C GLN A 273 -15.75 -6.24 7.77
N VAL A 274 -15.90 -5.63 6.60
CA VAL A 274 -15.57 -6.21 5.29
C VAL A 274 -14.59 -5.30 4.56
N THR A 275 -13.51 -5.87 4.02
CA THR A 275 -12.58 -5.20 3.10
C THR A 275 -12.74 -5.76 1.69
N ALA A 276 -12.32 -5.02 0.67
CA ALA A 276 -12.41 -5.40 -0.74
C ALA A 276 -11.08 -5.09 -1.46
N GLY A 277 -10.63 -5.98 -2.35
CA GLY A 277 -9.41 -5.83 -3.13
C GLY A 277 -9.46 -6.64 -4.43
N LYS A 278 -8.44 -6.54 -5.28
CA LYS A 278 -8.36 -7.32 -6.52
C LYS A 278 -7.76 -8.72 -6.24
N LYS A 279 -8.33 -9.74 -6.87
CA LYS A 279 -7.83 -11.12 -6.86
C LYS A 279 -6.43 -11.14 -7.49
N GLY A 280 -5.41 -11.59 -6.75
CA GLY A 280 -4.02 -11.63 -7.22
C GLY A 280 -3.27 -10.29 -7.15
N PHE A 281 -3.81 -9.27 -6.48
CA PHE A 281 -3.14 -7.99 -6.26
C PHE A 281 -2.81 -7.83 -4.77
N GLY A 282 -1.56 -8.05 -4.41
CA GLY A 282 -1.04 -7.94 -3.06
C GLY A 282 -0.40 -6.59 -2.74
N LEU A 283 -0.95 -5.45 -3.17
CA LEU A 283 -0.30 -4.14 -2.95
C LEU A 283 -1.23 -2.99 -2.54
N GLY A 284 -2.42 -3.28 -2.02
CA GLY A 284 -3.30 -2.21 -1.54
C GLY A 284 -4.50 -2.75 -0.81
N LYS A 285 -4.31 -3.22 0.43
CA LYS A 285 -5.46 -3.44 1.31
C LYS A 285 -5.91 -2.05 1.73
N ALA A 286 -7.07 -1.61 1.24
CA ALA A 286 -7.81 -0.55 1.92
C ALA A 286 -8.18 -1.06 3.32
N LEU A 287 -7.31 -0.78 4.30
CA LEU A 287 -7.60 -0.92 5.71
C LEU A 287 -8.47 0.26 6.10
N VAL A 288 -9.78 0.04 6.21
CA VAL A 288 -10.59 0.80 7.16
C VAL A 288 -11.51 -0.18 7.87
N GLY A 289 -11.24 -0.40 9.16
CA GLY A 289 -12.21 -0.98 10.07
C GLY A 289 -13.42 -0.07 10.17
N GLY A 290 -14.62 -0.62 10.13
CA GLY A 290 -15.87 0.06 10.51
C GLY A 290 -16.41 1.12 9.55
N PHE A 291 -15.66 1.57 8.56
CA PHE A 291 -16.18 2.41 7.48
C PHE A 291 -15.87 1.70 6.18
N MET A 292 -16.89 1.05 5.61
CA MET A 292 -16.91 0.79 4.17
C MET A 292 -16.37 2.02 3.48
N LEU A 293 -15.51 1.90 2.47
CA LEU A 293 -15.41 2.95 1.45
C LEU A 293 -16.87 3.33 1.06
N PRO A 294 -17.42 4.49 1.47
CA PRO A 294 -18.84 4.72 1.32
C PRO A 294 -19.19 5.07 -0.13
N PRO A 295 -20.49 5.03 -0.47
CA PRO A 295 -21.07 4.19 -1.52
C PRO A 295 -21.04 4.85 -2.89
N PHE A 296 -20.05 4.59 -3.74
CA PHE A 296 -20.24 4.71 -5.19
C PHE A 296 -19.33 3.71 -5.88
N GLY A 297 -19.91 2.92 -6.78
CA GLY A 297 -19.22 2.05 -7.74
C GLY A 297 -18.40 2.84 -8.77
N ILE A 298 -17.57 3.75 -8.29
CA ILE A 298 -16.70 4.62 -9.08
C ILE A 298 -15.28 4.05 -9.14
N LEU A 299 -14.94 3.17 -8.19
CA LEU A 299 -13.88 2.18 -8.38
C LEU A 299 -14.30 0.99 -9.26
N ALA A 300 -15.57 0.90 -9.71
CA ALA A 300 -15.96 -0.12 -10.69
C ALA A 300 -15.37 0.16 -12.09
N GLY A 301 -14.90 1.39 -12.36
CA GLY A 301 -14.03 1.68 -13.49
C GLY A 301 -12.62 1.15 -13.26
N PHE A 302 -12.05 1.43 -12.09
CA PHE A 302 -10.69 1.05 -11.71
C PHE A 302 -10.45 -0.46 -11.59
N ILE A 303 -11.51 -1.25 -11.38
CA ILE A 303 -11.39 -2.68 -11.13
C ILE A 303 -12.49 -3.36 -11.91
N GLY A 304 -12.11 -4.11 -12.96
CA GLY A 304 -13.05 -4.99 -13.65
C GLY A 304 -13.81 -5.84 -12.63
N SER A 305 -15.14 -5.70 -12.60
CA SER A 305 -16.04 -6.28 -11.59
C SER A 305 -15.90 -7.78 -11.36
N LYS A 306 -15.22 -8.49 -12.28
CA LYS A 306 -14.94 -9.92 -12.21
C LYS A 306 -13.82 -10.30 -11.23
N ASN A 307 -12.99 -9.34 -10.83
CA ASN A 307 -11.77 -9.63 -10.06
C ASN A 307 -11.79 -9.03 -8.65
N ILE A 308 -12.92 -8.51 -8.14
CA ILE A 308 -13.01 -8.01 -6.76
C ILE A 308 -13.28 -9.17 -5.80
N GLU A 309 -12.36 -9.36 -4.84
CA GLU A 309 -12.51 -10.25 -3.70
C GLU A 309 -12.76 -9.44 -2.43
N PHE A 310 -13.77 -9.86 -1.68
CA PHE A 310 -14.15 -9.33 -0.38
C PHE A 310 -13.65 -10.25 0.71
N VAL A 311 -13.15 -9.68 1.80
CA VAL A 311 -12.66 -10.43 2.96
C VAL A 311 -13.32 -9.89 4.22
N CYS A 312 -13.90 -10.78 5.02
CA CYS A 312 -14.39 -10.40 6.33
C CYS A 312 -13.24 -10.30 7.32
N LEU A 313 -13.10 -9.17 8.01
CA LEU A 313 -12.07 -8.99 9.04
C LEU A 313 -12.38 -9.78 10.31
N SER A 314 -13.66 -10.08 10.58
CA SER A 314 -14.09 -10.84 11.76
C SER A 314 -13.88 -12.35 11.60
N CYS A 315 -14.33 -12.96 10.51
CA CYS A 315 -14.27 -14.42 10.33
C CYS A 315 -13.34 -14.88 9.20
N ARG A 316 -12.67 -13.95 8.50
CA ARG A 316 -11.73 -14.23 7.39
C ARG A 316 -12.33 -14.91 6.16
N THR A 317 -13.66 -15.08 6.10
CA THR A 317 -14.32 -15.56 4.89
C THR A 317 -14.05 -14.62 3.73
N ARG A 318 -13.64 -15.20 2.61
CA ARG A 318 -13.46 -14.51 1.33
C ARG A 318 -14.60 -14.84 0.38
N TRP A 319 -15.07 -13.87 -0.39
CA TRP A 319 -16.09 -14.08 -1.43
C TRP A 319 -15.92 -13.06 -2.55
N SER A 320 -16.58 -13.29 -3.68
CA SER A 320 -16.64 -12.34 -4.79
C SER A 320 -18.10 -12.03 -5.12
N ALA A 321 -18.30 -11.03 -5.99
CA ALA A 321 -19.61 -10.77 -6.58
C ALA A 321 -20.15 -11.99 -7.33
N ALA A 322 -19.28 -12.78 -7.97
CA ALA A 322 -19.67 -13.98 -8.70
C ALA A 322 -20.18 -15.10 -7.78
N SER A 323 -19.71 -15.15 -6.53
CA SER A 323 -20.06 -16.19 -5.56
C SER A 323 -21.16 -15.78 -4.58
N ASN A 324 -21.68 -14.54 -4.65
CA ASN A 324 -22.70 -14.06 -3.72
C ASN A 324 -23.66 -13.05 -4.38
N THR A 325 -24.95 -13.40 -4.43
CA THR A 325 -26.00 -12.59 -5.09
C THR A 325 -26.22 -11.24 -4.40
N ASN A 326 -26.25 -11.19 -3.07
CA ASN A 326 -26.42 -9.93 -2.34
C ASN A 326 -25.27 -8.95 -2.62
N THR A 327 -24.04 -9.47 -2.73
CA THR A 327 -22.85 -8.69 -3.10
C THR A 327 -22.95 -8.17 -4.53
N ALA A 328 -23.40 -9.01 -5.46
CA ALA A 328 -23.61 -8.61 -6.86
C ALA A 328 -24.70 -7.54 -7.01
N GLU A 329 -25.83 -7.71 -6.32
CA GLU A 329 -26.94 -6.75 -6.32
C GLU A 329 -26.53 -5.43 -5.67
N TRP A 330 -25.82 -5.48 -4.56
CA TRP A 330 -25.25 -4.31 -3.91
C TRP A 330 -24.31 -3.56 -4.86
N LEU A 331 -23.35 -4.24 -5.49
CA LEU A 331 -22.42 -3.63 -6.46
C LEU A 331 -23.17 -3.01 -7.65
N LYS A 332 -24.19 -3.68 -8.17
CA LYS A 332 -25.02 -3.17 -9.25
C LYS A 332 -25.74 -1.89 -8.84
N LYS A 333 -26.39 -1.88 -7.67
CA LYS A 333 -27.07 -0.70 -7.11
C LYS A 333 -26.08 0.47 -6.92
N GLN A 334 -24.87 0.18 -6.44
CA GLN A 334 -23.81 1.18 -6.29
C GLN A 334 -23.32 1.77 -7.61
N THR A 335 -23.20 0.93 -8.64
CA THR A 335 -22.80 1.34 -9.99
C THR A 335 -23.88 2.19 -10.64
N ASP A 336 -25.15 1.81 -10.51
CA ASP A 336 -26.29 2.56 -11.06
C ASP A 336 -26.43 3.94 -10.38
N THR A 337 -26.23 4.01 -9.06
CA THR A 337 -26.28 5.29 -8.34
C THR A 337 -25.14 6.21 -8.77
N ALA A 338 -23.92 5.68 -8.94
CA ALA A 338 -22.78 6.43 -9.46
C ALA A 338 -23.04 6.98 -10.87
N ARG A 339 -23.56 6.15 -11.77
CA ARG A 339 -23.94 6.55 -13.13
C ARG A 339 -24.96 7.69 -13.12
N ASN A 340 -25.92 7.65 -12.21
CA ASN A 340 -26.93 8.71 -12.11
C ASN A 340 -26.32 10.04 -11.65
N VAL A 341 -25.39 10.02 -10.70
CA VAL A 341 -24.68 11.24 -10.25
C VAL A 341 -23.85 11.81 -11.39
N VAL A 342 -23.06 10.96 -12.03
CA VAL A 342 -22.19 11.36 -13.13
C VAL A 342 -23.03 11.90 -14.28
N SER A 343 -24.01 11.15 -14.80
CA SER A 343 -24.87 11.64 -15.89
C SER A 343 -25.62 12.93 -15.57
N LYS A 344 -25.98 13.17 -14.31
CA LYS A 344 -26.68 14.38 -13.86
C LYS A 344 -25.78 15.61 -13.77
N TYR A 345 -24.51 15.44 -13.38
CA TYR A 345 -23.61 16.54 -13.07
C TYR A 345 -22.36 16.60 -13.96
N MET A 346 -22.23 15.69 -14.93
CA MET A 346 -21.12 15.65 -15.85
C MET A 346 -21.05 16.95 -16.64
N GLY A 347 -19.87 17.55 -16.64
CA GLY A 347 -19.60 18.81 -17.32
C GLY A 347 -18.33 19.43 -16.79
N LYS A 348 -18.01 20.61 -17.34
CA LYS A 348 -16.75 21.32 -17.06
C LYS A 348 -16.47 21.47 -15.57
N ASP A 349 -17.45 21.87 -14.77
CA ASP A 349 -17.25 22.14 -13.34
C ASP A 349 -16.93 20.87 -12.53
N LEU A 350 -17.59 19.75 -12.81
CA LEU A 350 -17.33 18.48 -12.10
C LEU A 350 -15.96 17.92 -12.51
N THR A 351 -15.65 17.91 -13.81
CA THR A 351 -14.35 17.46 -14.29
C THR A 351 -13.23 18.32 -13.70
N GLU A 352 -13.41 19.63 -13.67
CA GLU A 352 -12.42 20.55 -13.09
C GLU A 352 -12.25 20.34 -11.59
N ALA A 353 -13.33 20.13 -10.83
CA ALA A 353 -13.27 19.84 -9.41
C ALA A 353 -12.58 18.49 -9.10
N LEU A 354 -12.86 17.45 -9.88
CA LEU A 354 -12.22 16.14 -9.74
C LEU A 354 -10.71 16.24 -9.97
N VAL A 355 -10.30 16.92 -11.04
CA VAL A 355 -8.89 17.11 -11.37
C VAL A 355 -8.18 18.00 -10.35
N ALA A 356 -8.82 19.09 -9.91
CA ALA A 356 -8.27 19.99 -8.89
C ALA A 356 -8.06 19.29 -7.54
N GLY A 357 -9.05 18.52 -7.08
CA GLY A 357 -8.95 17.75 -5.83
C GLY A 357 -7.86 16.69 -5.89
N SER A 358 -7.76 15.99 -7.03
CA SER A 358 -6.71 15.01 -7.28
C SER A 358 -5.31 15.64 -7.23
N ALA A 359 -5.14 16.81 -7.85
CA ALA A 359 -3.87 17.53 -7.84
C ALA A 359 -3.51 18.07 -6.45
N LEU A 360 -4.48 18.46 -5.62
CA LEU A 360 -4.22 18.87 -4.24
C LEU A 360 -3.72 17.71 -3.38
N VAL A 361 -4.32 16.52 -3.52
CA VAL A 361 -3.90 15.33 -2.78
C VAL A 361 -2.52 14.87 -3.23
N ALA A 362 -2.30 14.73 -4.54
CA ALA A 362 -1.01 14.33 -5.11
C ALA A 362 0.14 15.35 -4.93
N MET A 363 -0.16 16.52 -4.36
CA MET A 363 0.82 17.56 -4.04
C MET A 363 0.92 17.78 -2.53
N ALA A 364 0.29 16.94 -1.70
CA ALA A 364 0.17 17.18 -0.26
C ALA A 364 1.54 17.15 0.45
N ASP A 365 2.45 16.29 0.02
CA ASP A 365 3.81 16.15 0.53
C ASP A 365 4.86 16.96 -0.28
N GLY A 366 4.44 17.57 -1.39
CA GLY A 366 5.27 18.36 -2.29
C GLY A 366 5.99 17.56 -3.38
N ILE A 367 5.80 16.24 -3.45
CA ILE A 367 6.35 15.36 -4.49
C ILE A 367 5.18 14.67 -5.17
N ILE A 368 5.19 14.63 -6.50
CA ILE A 368 4.14 13.92 -7.24
C ILE A 368 4.63 12.50 -7.47
N ASP A 369 3.93 11.53 -6.89
CA ASP A 369 4.18 10.13 -7.22
C ASP A 369 3.58 9.82 -8.61
N PRO A 370 4.34 9.22 -9.53
CA PRO A 370 3.82 8.80 -10.83
C PRO A 370 2.57 7.91 -10.73
N SER A 371 2.45 7.11 -9.67
CA SER A 371 1.32 6.21 -9.42
C SER A 371 0.02 6.96 -9.11
N GLU A 372 0.05 8.08 -8.39
CA GLU A 372 -1.13 8.91 -8.10
C GLU A 372 -1.69 9.53 -9.38
N ARG A 373 -0.79 10.04 -10.23
CA ARG A 373 -1.15 10.56 -11.55
C ARG A 373 -1.74 9.47 -12.43
N GLN A 374 -1.09 8.31 -12.48
CA GLN A 374 -1.54 7.20 -13.30
C GLN A 374 -2.93 6.72 -12.86
N LYS A 375 -3.20 6.67 -11.55
CA LYS A 375 -4.52 6.36 -11.00
C LYS A 375 -5.58 7.37 -11.42
N LEU A 376 -5.27 8.67 -11.38
CA LEU A 376 -6.21 9.67 -11.91
C LEU A 376 -6.54 9.39 -13.38
N ILE A 377 -5.54 9.15 -14.23
CA ILE A 377 -5.78 8.92 -15.66
C ILE A 377 -6.56 7.63 -15.89
N ASP A 378 -6.22 6.55 -15.19
CA ASP A 378 -6.91 5.27 -15.29
C ASP A 378 -8.35 5.38 -14.83
N TYR A 379 -8.65 6.21 -13.82
CA TYR A 379 -10.02 6.52 -13.42
C TYR A 379 -10.88 6.96 -14.60
N PHE A 380 -10.42 8.01 -15.29
CA PHE A 380 -11.16 8.64 -16.39
C PHE A 380 -11.19 7.77 -17.65
N ARG A 381 -10.18 6.91 -17.84
CA ARG A 381 -10.11 5.97 -18.98
C ARG A 381 -11.05 4.77 -18.81
N THR A 382 -11.09 4.20 -17.62
CA THR A 382 -11.72 2.88 -17.37
C THR A 382 -13.16 2.97 -16.91
N SER A 383 -13.55 4.09 -16.28
CA SER A 383 -14.94 4.29 -15.87
C SER A 383 -15.85 4.47 -17.08
N GLN A 384 -16.82 3.57 -17.22
CA GLN A 384 -17.85 3.66 -18.26
C GLN A 384 -18.72 4.91 -18.08
N GLU A 385 -18.72 5.44 -16.86
CA GLU A 385 -19.39 6.64 -16.39
C GLU A 385 -18.76 7.91 -16.99
N MET A 386 -17.44 7.92 -17.24
CA MET A 386 -16.69 9.07 -17.75
C MET A 386 -16.64 9.15 -19.28
N LYS A 387 -17.41 8.31 -19.98
CA LYS A 387 -17.49 8.31 -21.44
C LYS A 387 -17.91 9.70 -21.94
N GLY A 388 -17.01 10.34 -22.69
CA GLY A 388 -17.22 11.67 -23.27
C GLY A 388 -16.29 12.75 -22.72
N ILE A 389 -15.53 12.47 -21.66
CA ILE A 389 -14.45 13.36 -21.21
C ILE A 389 -13.21 13.17 -22.09
N ASN A 390 -12.62 14.28 -22.53
CA ASN A 390 -11.35 14.24 -23.23
C ASN A 390 -10.20 14.01 -22.22
N ILE A 391 -9.60 12.82 -22.26
CA ILE A 391 -8.51 12.46 -21.33
C ILE A 391 -7.30 13.38 -21.45
N ASN A 392 -7.03 13.93 -22.63
CA ASN A 392 -5.93 14.88 -22.81
C ASN A 392 -6.21 16.21 -22.11
N GLU A 393 -7.48 16.60 -22.03
CA GLU A 393 -7.90 17.78 -21.27
C GLU A 393 -7.76 17.54 -19.76
N VAL A 394 -8.11 16.35 -19.28
CA VAL A 394 -7.90 15.93 -17.88
C VAL A 394 -6.41 16.02 -17.51
N ASP A 395 -5.52 15.42 -18.30
CA ASP A 395 -4.08 15.46 -18.05
C ASP A 395 -3.53 16.89 -18.11
N SER A 396 -3.96 17.68 -19.09
CA SER A 396 -3.57 19.10 -19.21
C SER A 396 -4.03 19.93 -18.01
N ARG A 397 -5.27 19.74 -17.53
CA ARG A 397 -5.79 20.44 -16.34
C ARG A 397 -5.11 19.98 -15.06
N PHE A 398 -4.74 18.70 -14.96
CA PHE A 398 -3.99 18.18 -13.81
C PHE A 398 -2.62 18.85 -13.72
N ASN A 399 -1.87 18.84 -14.83
CA ASN A 399 -0.56 19.50 -14.92
C ASN A 399 -0.66 21.01 -14.63
N TYR A 400 -1.75 21.67 -15.07
CA TYR A 400 -2.01 23.06 -14.74
C TYR A 400 -2.10 23.28 -13.22
N PHE A 401 -2.94 22.53 -12.49
CA PHE A 401 -3.08 22.71 -11.05
C PHE A 401 -1.79 22.37 -10.29
N VAL A 402 -1.12 21.29 -10.68
CA VAL A 402 0.21 20.91 -10.18
C VAL A 402 1.19 22.08 -10.32
N GLN A 403 1.33 22.65 -11.51
CA GLN A 403 2.27 23.74 -11.77
C GLN A 403 1.93 24.98 -10.95
N ARG A 404 0.64 25.28 -10.80
CA ARG A 404 0.18 26.41 -9.98
C ARG A 404 0.53 26.21 -8.50
N ILE A 405 0.31 25.02 -7.95
CA ILE A 405 0.66 24.67 -6.57
C ILE A 405 2.18 24.70 -6.35
N GLN A 406 2.96 24.20 -7.32
CA GLN A 406 4.43 24.23 -7.25
C GLN A 406 5.00 25.66 -7.31
N SER A 407 4.38 26.52 -8.12
CA SER A 407 4.84 27.91 -8.28
C SER A 407 4.53 28.76 -7.04
N ASP A 408 3.32 28.62 -6.50
CA ASP A 408 2.89 29.28 -5.27
C ASP A 408 1.87 28.38 -4.57
N GLN A 409 2.30 27.77 -3.47
CA GLN A 409 1.48 26.79 -2.76
C GLN A 409 0.17 27.38 -2.23
N MET A 410 0.19 28.63 -1.76
CA MET A 410 -1.00 29.28 -1.20
C MET A 410 -1.99 29.63 -2.32
N MET A 411 -1.50 30.26 -3.38
CA MET A 411 -2.34 30.71 -4.49
C MET A 411 -2.86 29.54 -5.33
N GLY A 412 -2.00 28.57 -5.64
CA GLY A 412 -2.38 27.35 -6.38
C GLY A 412 -3.42 26.52 -5.63
N LYS A 413 -3.26 26.40 -4.30
CA LYS A 413 -4.24 25.72 -3.45
C LYS A 413 -5.59 26.44 -3.40
N ALA A 414 -5.58 27.77 -3.22
CA ALA A 414 -6.80 28.57 -3.23
C ALA A 414 -7.55 28.45 -4.57
N GLU A 415 -6.82 28.39 -5.68
CA GLU A 415 -7.41 28.20 -7.01
C GLU A 415 -8.03 26.81 -7.19
N ALA A 416 -7.35 25.76 -6.72
CA ALA A 416 -7.87 24.40 -6.75
C ALA A 416 -9.13 24.26 -5.87
N LEU A 417 -9.11 24.80 -4.65
CA LEU A 417 -10.29 24.83 -3.77
C LEU A 417 -11.45 25.61 -4.39
N ARG A 418 -11.18 26.73 -5.07
CA ARG A 418 -12.21 27.48 -5.81
C ARG A 418 -12.85 26.65 -6.92
N ALA A 419 -12.08 25.83 -7.63
CA ALA A 419 -12.62 24.92 -8.64
C ALA A 419 -13.53 23.85 -8.01
N ILE A 420 -13.12 23.30 -6.86
CA ILE A 420 -13.90 22.35 -6.07
C ILE A 420 -15.19 22.99 -5.54
N GLY A 421 -15.14 24.23 -5.03
CA GLY A 421 -16.30 24.95 -4.50
C GLY A 421 -17.44 25.12 -5.51
N LYS A 422 -17.18 25.03 -6.83
CA LYS A 422 -18.22 25.05 -7.87
C LYS A 422 -19.22 23.90 -7.77
N VAL A 423 -18.85 22.79 -7.11
CA VAL A 423 -19.74 21.65 -6.88
C VAL A 423 -20.32 21.61 -5.46
N ALA A 424 -20.05 22.59 -4.59
CA ALA A 424 -20.52 22.61 -3.20
C ALA A 424 -22.06 22.52 -3.07
N ASN A 425 -22.80 23.18 -3.96
CA ASN A 425 -24.27 23.13 -3.99
C ASN A 425 -24.84 21.83 -4.60
N LYS A 426 -23.98 20.89 -5.01
CA LYS A 426 -24.33 19.62 -5.63
C LYS A 426 -23.78 18.50 -4.74
N PRO A 427 -24.49 18.13 -3.65
CA PRO A 427 -23.94 17.25 -2.62
C PRO A 427 -23.43 15.91 -3.16
N ASP A 428 -24.12 15.31 -4.13
CA ASP A 428 -23.66 14.06 -4.73
C ASP A 428 -22.37 14.21 -5.53
N ALA A 429 -22.20 15.34 -6.23
CA ALA A 429 -21.00 15.66 -6.99
C ALA A 429 -19.82 16.01 -6.06
N ALA A 430 -20.08 16.76 -4.98
CA ALA A 430 -19.10 17.05 -3.95
C ALA A 430 -18.59 15.77 -3.25
N ARG A 431 -19.50 14.85 -2.89
CA ARG A 431 -19.15 13.53 -2.34
C ARG A 431 -18.31 12.71 -3.30
N LEU A 432 -18.59 12.78 -4.60
CA LEU A 432 -17.79 12.12 -5.63
C LEU A 432 -16.35 12.69 -5.67
N VAL A 433 -16.18 14.01 -5.64
CA VAL A 433 -14.84 14.64 -5.60
C VAL A 433 -14.02 14.13 -4.42
N ILE A 434 -14.58 14.17 -3.21
CA ILE A 434 -13.88 13.71 -2.00
C ILE A 434 -13.50 12.23 -2.10
N ARG A 435 -14.39 11.38 -2.62
CA ARG A 435 -14.12 9.95 -2.74
C ARG A 435 -13.00 9.64 -3.72
N LEU A 436 -12.93 10.37 -4.84
CA LEU A 436 -11.79 10.26 -5.74
C LEU A 436 -10.50 10.71 -5.05
N CYS A 437 -10.54 11.80 -4.28
CA CYS A 437 -9.40 12.28 -3.50
C CYS A 437 -8.90 11.23 -2.51
N CYS A 438 -9.79 10.58 -1.76
CA CYS A 438 -9.40 9.46 -0.89
C CYS A 438 -8.81 8.29 -1.68
N ALA A 439 -9.39 7.93 -2.84
CA ALA A 439 -8.88 6.81 -3.64
C ALA A 439 -7.45 7.07 -4.17
N ILE A 440 -7.14 8.33 -4.50
CA ILE A 440 -5.80 8.74 -4.92
C ILE A 440 -4.86 8.77 -3.71
N GLY A 441 -5.29 9.32 -2.58
CA GLY A 441 -4.45 9.33 -1.37
C GLY A 441 -4.24 7.95 -0.74
N PHE A 442 -4.88 6.89 -1.25
CA PHE A 442 -4.56 5.49 -0.91
C PHE A 442 -3.76 4.81 -2.03
N ALA A 443 -3.09 5.59 -2.89
CA ALA A 443 -2.46 5.08 -4.10
C ALA A 443 -1.41 4.02 -3.82
N ASP A 444 -0.55 4.28 -2.85
CA ASP A 444 0.58 3.47 -2.44
C ASP A 444 0.22 2.46 -1.33
N GLY A 445 -1.06 2.41 -0.92
CA GLY A 445 -1.56 1.53 0.13
C GLY A 445 -1.50 2.13 1.53
N GLU A 446 -0.97 3.34 1.68
CA GLU A 446 -1.05 4.16 2.90
C GLU A 446 -1.93 5.39 2.61
N PHE A 447 -2.49 6.03 3.63
CA PHE A 447 -3.14 7.34 3.45
C PHE A 447 -2.53 8.29 4.45
N ALA A 448 -1.55 9.05 3.98
CA ALA A 448 -0.66 9.82 4.81
C ALA A 448 -1.43 10.92 5.55
N PRO A 449 -1.01 11.28 6.79
CA PRO A 449 -1.66 12.34 7.55
C PRO A 449 -1.75 13.69 6.79
N VAL A 450 -0.77 13.97 5.93
CA VAL A 450 -0.74 15.19 5.11
C VAL A 450 -1.84 15.20 4.05
N GLU A 451 -2.09 14.06 3.40
CA GLU A 451 -3.16 13.91 2.41
C GLU A 451 -4.54 13.91 3.06
N LYS A 452 -4.68 13.24 4.21
CA LYS A 452 -5.91 13.30 5.03
C LYS A 452 -6.28 14.74 5.37
N LYS A 453 -5.30 15.56 5.74
CA LYS A 453 -5.49 16.99 6.03
C LYS A 453 -6.00 17.77 4.81
N ILE A 454 -5.48 17.47 3.62
CA ILE A 454 -5.99 18.06 2.37
C ILE A 454 -7.45 17.65 2.15
N VAL A 455 -7.79 16.38 2.35
CA VAL A 455 -9.18 15.91 2.23
C VAL A 455 -10.12 16.58 3.24
N GLU A 456 -9.69 16.82 4.48
CA GLU A 456 -10.47 17.60 5.46
C GLU A 456 -10.77 19.03 4.99
N GLU A 457 -9.82 19.66 4.31
CA GLU A 457 -10.00 21.01 3.78
C GLU A 457 -10.95 21.01 2.59
N ILE A 458 -10.84 20.02 1.69
CA ILE A 458 -11.78 19.81 0.59
C ILE A 458 -13.20 19.60 1.14
N CYS A 459 -13.37 18.76 2.17
CA CYS A 459 -14.66 18.55 2.83
C CYS A 459 -15.27 19.86 3.38
N ARG A 460 -14.44 20.71 4.02
CA ARG A 460 -14.88 22.01 4.52
C ARG A 460 -15.34 22.95 3.40
N GLU A 461 -14.60 22.98 2.29
CA GLU A 461 -14.93 23.79 1.11
C GLU A 461 -16.29 23.43 0.51
N VAL A 462 -16.67 22.15 0.53
CA VAL A 462 -17.95 21.67 -0.02
C VAL A 462 -19.03 21.38 1.02
N HIS A 463 -18.82 21.80 2.27
CA HIS A 463 -19.78 21.68 3.38
C HIS A 463 -20.20 20.23 3.72
N LEU A 464 -19.23 19.30 3.69
CA LEU A 464 -19.42 17.91 4.08
C LEU A 464 -18.62 17.59 5.35
N ASP A 465 -19.11 16.66 6.17
CA ASP A 465 -18.40 16.22 7.38
C ASP A 465 -17.22 15.31 6.99
N PRO A 466 -15.95 15.66 7.32
CA PRO A 466 -14.81 14.81 7.03
C PRO A 466 -14.93 13.40 7.62
N LYS A 467 -15.63 13.22 8.74
CA LYS A 467 -15.83 11.92 9.38
C LYS A 467 -16.63 10.94 8.52
N GLU A 468 -17.34 11.42 7.49
CA GLU A 468 -17.97 10.56 6.49
C GLU A 468 -16.94 9.82 5.61
N PHE A 469 -15.69 10.31 5.51
CA PHE A 469 -14.70 9.85 4.51
C PHE A 469 -13.38 9.40 5.11
N ILE A 470 -12.97 9.99 6.22
CA ILE A 470 -11.69 9.71 6.88
C ILE A 470 -11.91 9.37 8.35
N SER A 471 -11.24 8.31 8.81
CA SER A 471 -11.23 7.81 10.19
C SER A 471 -9.87 7.95 10.84
#